data_AF-A0A2S1Q8P9-F1
#
_entry.id   AF-A0A2S1Q8P9-F1
#
_cell.length_a   1.000
_cell.length_b   1.000
_cell.length_c   1.000
_cell.angle_alpha   90.00
_cell.angle_beta   90.00
_cell.angle_gamma   90.00
#
_symmetry.space_group_name_H-M   'P 1'
#
loop_
_entity.id
_entity.type
_entity.pdbx_description
1 polymer ?
#
loop_
_entity_poly.entity_id
_entity_poly.type
_entity_poly.pdbx_seq_one_letter_code
_entity_poly.pdbx_strand_id
1 'polypeptide(L)'
;MIDNISFIHEEWMWPVIAGAVILWGLFIWKELRVTGIKYVIIKAIVALIAVVSLALMLLQPVTAVPRTKGVGIILSEAYKQQQLDSLQVPYKDIEIIKYDGDGFNPSQLEAISTAYILGNGIASHDIWQLEPIATTYLTGERLSGITKLAYNKSATVGDSLSIHGVYTSPMKGNRLVLEDAGGNALDSVTVSGGDAFDFELQATTSVSGRYVYKLIEKDSLSTIISEDPLPLIIKEKERLRVLIINGFPTFETKYLKNYLADEGHEVLVRSQLTKERYKFESFNRKQGTIYGFTSANLSAFDVVIMDASSYNGLSSGSRRTLNNQVSQEGLGVFIQPDLAVVNDGKQFGFRFKRNNKKETSLSSWPKVKVATILYSFDAGALVQPIISEEGNVWAAYAQRGAGRWGSTTLTDTYQLILDGNEATYNYLWSSILSAVSQKELPTVLWEFQEELGVKDAPFRFKLRTEIPAPKVLDNEQVTIPLRQDVLLDDQWEGTIYPSHSGWNELRLAQDSTAVASYYIPLDTDWKSLRASTQIDHNKRTFNVAQKAAETHTVLEPVERLWLFVIFILAMGYLWVAPRLEGV
;
A
#
# COMPACT_ATOMS: atom_id res chain seq x y z
N MET A 1 35.01 30.77 -25.12
CA MET A 1 33.70 31.01 -24.51
C MET A 1 33.75 32.38 -23.89
N ILE A 2 33.01 33.34 -24.44
CA ILE A 2 32.81 34.64 -23.80
C ILE A 2 31.65 34.37 -22.85
N ASP A 3 31.93 34.22 -21.56
CA ASP A 3 30.87 34.11 -20.56
C ASP A 3 29.97 35.34 -20.68
N ASN A 4 28.65 35.13 -20.76
CA ASN A 4 27.67 36.22 -20.81
C ASN A 4 27.81 37.04 -19.52
N ILE A 5 28.47 38.19 -19.62
CA ILE A 5 28.53 39.17 -18.53
C ILE A 5 27.10 39.70 -18.36
N SER A 6 26.45 39.29 -17.28
CA SER A 6 25.12 39.78 -16.88
C SER A 6 25.29 40.89 -15.83
N PHE A 7 24.33 41.81 -15.77
CA PHE A 7 24.36 42.96 -14.87
C PHE A 7 23.09 42.98 -14.02
N ILE A 8 23.20 43.30 -12.72
CA ILE A 8 22.03 43.35 -11.82
C ILE A 8 21.03 44.44 -12.28
N HIS A 9 21.53 45.56 -12.80
CA HIS A 9 20.73 46.70 -13.24
C HIS A 9 20.79 46.85 -14.76
N GLU A 10 20.43 45.79 -15.50
CA GLU A 10 20.48 45.78 -16.96
C GLU A 10 19.64 46.91 -17.60
N GLU A 11 18.53 47.27 -16.96
CA GLU A 11 17.64 48.37 -17.33
C GLU A 11 18.33 49.76 -17.29
N TRP A 12 19.41 49.92 -16.50
CA TRP A 12 20.19 51.17 -16.39
C TRP A 12 21.39 51.21 -17.32
N MET A 13 21.63 50.15 -18.12
CA MET A 13 22.82 50.02 -18.97
C MET A 13 22.99 51.20 -19.93
N TRP A 14 21.94 51.52 -20.71
CA TRP A 14 22.00 52.61 -21.68
C TRP A 14 22.12 54.01 -21.03
N PRO A 15 21.34 54.34 -19.98
CA PRO A 15 21.53 55.59 -19.24
C PRO A 15 22.92 55.76 -18.64
N VAL A 16 23.48 54.71 -18.03
CA VAL A 16 24.81 54.75 -17.41
C VAL A 16 25.91 54.89 -18.46
N ILE A 17 25.81 54.18 -19.58
CA ILE A 17 26.75 54.32 -20.70
C ILE A 17 26.68 55.73 -21.30
N ALA A 18 25.46 56.27 -21.52
CA ALA A 18 25.29 57.63 -22.04
C ALA A 18 25.90 58.68 -21.09
N GLY A 19 25.62 58.55 -19.78
CA GLY A 19 26.20 59.42 -18.75
C GLY A 19 27.73 59.33 -18.67
N ALA A 20 28.28 58.11 -18.79
CA ALA A 20 29.72 57.87 -18.84
C ALA A 20 30.38 58.54 -20.05
N VAL A 21 29.79 58.42 -21.24
CA VAL A 21 30.31 59.06 -22.46
C VAL A 21 30.28 60.59 -22.34
N ILE A 22 29.22 61.16 -21.78
CA ILE A 22 29.12 62.61 -21.52
C ILE A 22 30.19 63.05 -20.53
N LEU A 23 30.34 62.35 -19.40
CA LEU A 23 31.36 62.64 -18.38
C LEU A 23 32.77 62.57 -18.98
N TRP A 24 33.07 61.54 -19.75
CA TRP A 24 34.36 61.39 -20.40
C TRP A 24 34.64 62.50 -21.42
N GLY A 25 33.63 62.89 -22.22
CA GLY A 25 33.72 64.03 -23.14
C GLY A 25 33.98 65.36 -22.42
N LEU A 26 33.36 65.59 -21.26
CA LEU A 26 33.62 66.77 -20.42
C LEU A 26 35.04 66.79 -19.86
N PHE A 27 35.58 65.65 -19.45
CA PHE A 27 36.98 65.53 -19.02
C PHE A 27 37.95 65.85 -20.16
N ILE A 28 37.71 65.32 -21.37
CA ILE A 28 38.52 65.64 -22.56
C ILE A 28 38.44 67.12 -22.91
N TRP A 29 37.24 67.72 -22.89
CA TRP A 29 37.04 69.13 -23.20
C TRP A 29 37.74 70.05 -22.19
N LYS A 30 37.69 69.71 -20.90
CA LYS A 30 38.41 70.44 -19.85
C LYS A 30 39.92 70.36 -20.08
N GLU A 31 40.45 69.18 -20.38
CA GLU A 31 41.89 68.99 -20.53
C GLU A 31 42.43 69.68 -21.80
N LEU A 32 41.67 69.67 -22.90
CA LEU A 32 41.99 70.40 -24.14
C LEU A 32 42.07 71.93 -23.95
N ARG A 33 41.41 72.49 -22.92
CA ARG A 33 41.48 73.93 -22.61
C ARG A 33 42.65 74.31 -21.70
N VAL A 34 43.24 73.36 -20.98
CA VAL A 34 44.16 73.64 -19.86
C VAL A 34 45.60 73.19 -20.15
N THR A 35 45.82 72.17 -20.98
CA THR A 35 47.17 71.60 -21.22
C THR A 35 47.51 71.42 -22.70
N GLY A 36 48.81 71.45 -23.02
CA GLY A 36 49.32 71.21 -24.38
C GLY A 36 49.17 69.75 -24.84
N ILE A 37 49.07 69.54 -26.16
CA ILE A 37 48.69 68.29 -26.85
C ILE A 37 49.44 67.02 -26.36
N LYS A 38 50.66 67.15 -25.82
CA LYS A 38 51.51 66.00 -25.42
C LYS A 38 50.97 65.15 -24.26
N TYR A 39 50.22 65.72 -23.30
CA TYR A 39 49.72 64.98 -22.13
C TYR A 39 48.23 64.67 -22.15
N VAL A 40 47.51 65.22 -23.14
CA VAL A 40 46.05 65.06 -23.29
C VAL A 40 45.66 63.59 -23.50
N ILE A 41 46.44 62.84 -24.28
CA ILE A 41 46.13 61.43 -24.59
C ILE A 41 46.20 60.55 -23.33
N ILE A 42 47.24 60.73 -22.50
CA ILE A 42 47.41 59.94 -21.27
C ILE A 42 46.30 60.26 -20.29
N LYS A 43 45.99 61.55 -20.08
CA LYS A 43 44.90 61.96 -19.18
C LYS A 43 43.52 61.53 -19.68
N ALA A 44 43.29 61.49 -20.99
CA ALA A 44 42.06 60.97 -21.58
C ALA A 44 41.89 59.47 -21.33
N ILE A 45 42.98 58.68 -21.41
CA ILE A 45 42.96 57.24 -21.09
C ILE A 45 42.69 57.03 -19.59
N VAL A 46 43.35 57.79 -18.70
CA VAL A 46 43.11 57.66 -17.25
C VAL A 46 41.69 58.10 -16.88
N ALA A 47 41.16 59.14 -17.51
CA ALA A 47 39.77 59.56 -17.34
C ALA A 47 38.79 58.49 -17.84
N LEU A 48 39.10 57.79 -18.95
CA LEU A 48 38.30 56.67 -19.43
C LEU A 48 38.27 55.54 -18.39
N ILE A 49 39.43 55.17 -17.82
CA ILE A 49 39.53 54.14 -16.79
C ILE A 49 38.71 54.51 -15.55
N ALA A 50 38.78 55.76 -15.10
CA ALA A 50 37.99 56.25 -13.96
C ALA A 50 36.48 56.16 -14.23
N VAL A 51 36.04 56.64 -15.39
CA VAL A 51 34.62 56.66 -15.78
C VAL A 51 34.08 55.25 -15.99
N VAL A 52 34.85 54.37 -16.62
CA VAL A 52 34.48 52.95 -16.81
C VAL A 52 34.40 52.24 -15.46
N SER A 53 35.33 52.48 -14.53
CA SER A 53 35.27 51.88 -13.19
C SER A 53 34.03 52.33 -12.41
N LEU A 54 33.67 53.61 -12.52
CA LEU A 54 32.45 54.16 -11.92
C LEU A 54 31.18 53.57 -12.54
N ALA A 55 31.15 53.43 -13.88
CA ALA A 55 30.04 52.81 -14.59
C ALA A 55 29.87 51.33 -14.23
N LEU A 56 30.96 50.58 -14.11
CA LEU A 56 30.94 49.17 -13.66
C LEU A 56 30.50 49.03 -12.20
N MET A 57 30.83 50.00 -11.33
CA MET A 57 30.37 50.02 -9.94
C MET A 57 28.85 50.24 -9.83
N LEU A 58 28.28 51.06 -10.73
CA LEU A 58 26.83 51.31 -10.84
C LEU A 58 26.09 50.11 -11.45
N LEU A 59 26.62 49.52 -12.53
CA LEU A 59 25.97 48.43 -13.25
C LEU A 59 26.07 47.07 -12.56
N GLN A 60 27.06 46.89 -11.68
CA GLN A 60 27.29 45.67 -10.90
C GLN A 60 27.37 44.42 -11.79
N PRO A 61 28.52 44.19 -12.46
CA PRO A 61 28.71 42.98 -13.25
C PRO A 61 28.62 41.75 -12.35
N VAL A 62 28.02 40.71 -12.90
CA VAL A 62 27.69 39.49 -12.17
C VAL A 62 28.42 38.32 -12.83
N THR A 63 29.09 37.53 -12.01
CA THR A 63 29.77 36.31 -12.46
C THR A 63 28.98 35.10 -12.03
N ALA A 64 28.79 34.16 -12.94
CA ALA A 64 28.19 32.86 -12.64
C ALA A 64 29.20 32.03 -11.84
N VAL A 65 29.02 31.94 -10.52
CA VAL A 65 29.85 31.11 -9.66
C VAL A 65 29.10 29.80 -9.41
N PRO A 66 29.70 28.62 -9.69
CA PRO A 66 29.11 27.35 -9.30
C PRO A 66 29.13 27.25 -7.78
N ARG A 67 27.96 27.33 -7.14
CA ARG A 67 27.82 27.12 -5.70
C ARG A 67 27.18 25.75 -5.48
N THR A 68 27.84 24.90 -4.70
CA THR A 68 27.16 23.77 -4.07
C THR A 68 26.18 24.35 -3.05
N LYS A 69 24.89 24.08 -3.18
CA LYS A 69 23.91 24.44 -2.15
C LYS A 69 24.29 23.79 -0.81
N GLY A 70 23.75 24.30 0.28
CA GLY A 70 24.09 23.86 1.64
C GLY A 70 23.76 22.40 1.89
N VAL A 71 24.29 21.85 2.98
CA VAL A 71 23.88 20.54 3.50
C VAL A 71 22.71 20.77 4.46
N GLY A 72 21.59 20.09 4.23
CA GLY A 72 20.43 20.08 5.11
C GLY A 72 20.42 18.86 6.02
N ILE A 73 20.03 19.03 7.28
CA ILE A 73 19.68 17.92 8.18
C ILE A 73 18.18 18.00 8.44
N ILE A 74 17.46 16.93 8.07
CA ILE A 74 16.03 16.78 8.32
C ILE A 74 15.86 15.95 9.59
N LEU A 75 15.29 16.57 10.62
CA LEU A 75 15.00 15.94 11.91
C LEU A 75 13.56 15.42 11.93
N SER A 76 13.41 14.11 12.03
CA SER A 76 12.14 13.42 12.29
C SER A 76 12.09 12.89 13.73
N GLU A 77 10.95 12.37 14.16
CA GLU A 77 10.79 11.79 15.49
C GLU A 77 11.82 10.69 15.81
N ALA A 78 12.13 10.53 17.10
CA ALA A 78 13.07 9.53 17.62
C ALA A 78 14.49 9.58 16.99
N TYR A 79 14.97 10.77 16.60
CA TYR A 79 16.33 10.96 16.13
C TYR A 79 17.36 10.79 17.26
N LYS A 80 18.57 10.30 16.94
CA LYS A 80 19.66 10.16 17.92
C LYS A 80 20.48 11.44 17.97
N GLN A 81 20.59 12.05 19.15
CA GLN A 81 21.42 13.25 19.35
C GLN A 81 22.88 13.05 18.91
N GLN A 82 23.46 11.89 19.19
CA GLN A 82 24.83 11.55 18.77
C GLN A 82 25.04 11.59 17.25
N GLN A 83 24.02 11.28 16.44
CA GLN A 83 24.10 11.37 14.98
C GLN A 83 24.08 12.84 14.53
N LEU A 84 23.24 13.67 15.15
CA LEU A 84 23.19 15.11 14.89
C LEU A 84 24.53 15.77 15.21
N ASP A 85 25.08 15.50 16.40
CA ASP A 85 26.35 16.07 16.84
C ASP A 85 27.50 15.65 15.90
N SER A 86 27.52 14.40 15.45
CA SER A 86 28.54 13.89 14.52
C SER A 86 28.47 14.55 13.13
N LEU A 87 27.28 14.90 12.65
CA LEU A 87 27.08 15.57 11.36
C LEU A 87 27.35 17.08 11.43
N GLN A 88 27.24 17.70 12.60
CA GLN A 88 27.54 19.12 12.82
C GLN A 88 29.05 19.43 12.85
N VAL A 89 29.90 18.46 13.17
CA VAL A 89 31.37 18.63 13.20
C VAL A 89 31.97 18.93 11.81
N PRO A 90 31.64 18.18 10.73
CA PRO A 90 32.26 18.39 9.41
C PRO A 90 31.68 19.57 8.60
N TYR A 91 30.44 20.00 8.84
CA TYR A 91 29.78 21.04 8.05
C TYR A 91 29.45 22.27 8.92
N LYS A 92 29.99 23.44 8.57
CA LYS A 92 29.80 24.68 9.35
C LYS A 92 28.54 25.48 8.99
N ASP A 93 28.02 25.30 7.77
CA ASP A 93 26.82 25.97 7.25
C ASP A 93 25.73 24.91 6.96
N ILE A 94 25.13 24.37 8.02
CA ILE A 94 24.06 23.37 7.94
C ILE A 94 22.70 24.02 8.17
N GLU A 95 21.73 23.70 7.33
CA GLU A 95 20.33 24.05 7.57
C GLU A 95 19.62 22.91 8.31
N ILE A 96 19.08 23.19 9.49
CA ILE A 96 18.31 22.21 10.27
C ILE A 96 16.83 22.40 9.96
N ILE A 97 16.23 21.38 9.36
CA ILE A 97 14.82 21.35 8.96
C ILE A 97 14.10 20.38 9.90
N LYS A 98 13.10 20.86 10.62
CA LYS A 98 12.24 20.02 11.45
C LYS A 98 11.10 19.48 10.59
N TYR A 99 10.86 18.18 10.65
CA TYR A 99 9.74 17.53 9.98
C TYR A 99 8.70 17.09 11.02
N ASP A 100 7.48 17.61 10.89
CA ASP A 100 6.33 17.35 11.77
C ASP A 100 5.19 16.57 11.07
N GLY A 101 5.35 16.23 9.79
CA GLY A 101 4.35 15.49 9.01
C GLY A 101 3.50 16.37 8.10
N ASP A 102 3.61 17.70 8.18
CA ASP A 102 2.85 18.64 7.36
C ASP A 102 3.66 19.15 6.14
N GLY A 103 4.57 18.32 5.63
CA GLY A 103 5.45 18.65 4.51
C GLY A 103 6.65 19.54 4.88
N PHE A 104 7.24 20.19 3.88
CA PHE A 104 8.43 21.02 4.03
C PHE A 104 8.19 22.46 3.57
N ASN A 105 8.94 23.40 4.15
CA ASN A 105 8.99 24.77 3.64
C ASN A 105 9.84 24.82 2.34
N PRO A 106 9.27 25.23 1.19
CA PRO A 106 10.00 25.26 -0.09
C PRO A 106 11.29 26.07 -0.05
N SER A 107 11.32 27.19 0.68
CA SER A 107 12.52 28.04 0.77
C SER A 107 13.69 27.35 1.46
N GLN A 108 13.42 26.46 2.41
CA GLN A 108 14.46 25.68 3.11
C GLN A 108 15.00 24.54 2.24
N LEU A 109 14.13 23.90 1.46
CA LEU A 109 14.54 22.87 0.51
C LEU A 109 15.33 23.45 -0.67
N GLU A 110 14.99 24.66 -1.13
CA GLU A 110 15.72 25.33 -2.21
C GLU A 110 17.14 25.72 -1.82
N ALA A 111 17.43 25.89 -0.53
CA ALA A 111 18.74 26.28 -0.02
C ALA A 111 19.74 25.10 0.07
N ILE A 112 19.27 23.85 -0.07
CA ILE A 112 20.08 22.64 0.11
C ILE A 112 20.22 21.82 -1.19
N SER A 113 21.35 21.12 -1.35
CA SER A 113 21.54 20.12 -2.43
C SER A 113 21.73 18.70 -1.92
N THR A 114 22.08 18.57 -0.64
CA THR A 114 22.28 17.29 0.04
C THR A 114 21.48 17.30 1.32
N ALA A 115 20.70 16.26 1.59
CA ALA A 115 19.91 16.12 2.81
C ALA A 115 20.28 14.85 3.59
N TYR A 116 20.43 14.98 4.91
CA TYR A 116 20.52 13.85 5.82
C TYR A 116 19.24 13.74 6.64
N ILE A 117 18.48 12.66 6.48
CA ILE A 117 17.26 12.42 7.26
C ILE A 117 17.65 11.61 8.50
N LEU A 118 17.33 12.12 9.69
CA LEU A 118 17.58 11.46 10.98
C LEU A 118 16.26 11.08 11.66
N GLY A 119 16.18 9.89 12.24
CA GLY A 119 15.04 9.42 13.04
C GLY A 119 14.18 8.35 12.36
N ASN A 120 12.87 8.42 12.54
CA ASN A 120 11.89 7.51 11.94
C ASN A 120 11.70 7.72 10.42
N GLY A 121 12.22 8.81 9.86
CA GLY A 121 12.14 9.13 8.44
C GLY A 121 10.98 10.09 8.12
N ILE A 122 10.62 10.20 6.85
CA ILE A 122 9.54 11.09 6.38
C ILE A 122 8.33 10.29 5.86
N ALA A 123 7.14 10.86 5.86
CA ALA A 123 5.95 10.15 5.39
C ALA A 123 6.05 9.85 3.89
N SER A 124 5.49 8.71 3.45
CA SER A 124 5.61 8.27 2.06
C SER A 124 5.06 9.26 1.04
N HIS A 125 4.07 10.06 1.43
CA HIS A 125 3.45 11.08 0.60
C HIS A 125 4.25 12.38 0.49
N ASP A 126 5.32 12.58 1.26
CA ASP A 126 6.18 13.76 1.20
C ASP A 126 7.52 13.50 0.50
N ILE A 127 7.82 12.23 0.19
CA ILE A 127 9.09 11.82 -0.41
C ILE A 127 9.36 12.51 -1.76
N TRP A 128 8.31 12.79 -2.54
CA TRP A 128 8.43 13.47 -3.83
C TRP A 128 9.10 14.86 -3.72
N GLN A 129 8.97 15.53 -2.57
CA GLN A 129 9.58 16.84 -2.33
C GLN A 129 11.12 16.75 -2.26
N LEU A 130 11.67 15.57 -1.93
CA LEU A 130 13.10 15.31 -1.80
C LEU A 130 13.72 14.60 -3.01
N GLU A 131 12.92 14.24 -4.02
CA GLU A 131 13.43 13.64 -5.28
C GLU A 131 14.54 14.43 -5.98
N PRO A 132 14.55 15.77 -6.01
CA PRO A 132 15.65 16.53 -6.63
C PRO A 132 16.90 16.64 -5.74
N ILE A 133 16.85 16.21 -4.47
CA ILE A 133 17.91 16.42 -3.48
C ILE A 133 18.66 15.12 -3.21
N ALA A 134 19.99 15.17 -3.17
CA ALA A 134 20.81 14.01 -2.82
C ALA A 134 20.60 13.64 -1.35
N THR A 135 19.75 12.65 -1.09
CA THR A 135 19.25 12.37 0.27
C THR A 135 19.83 11.07 0.82
N THR A 136 20.34 11.11 2.06
CA THR A 136 20.83 9.94 2.81
C THR A 136 19.99 9.76 4.08
N TYR A 137 19.45 8.56 4.29
CA TYR A 137 18.64 8.25 5.46
C TYR A 137 19.44 7.52 6.54
N LEU A 138 19.37 8.02 7.78
CA LEU A 138 19.98 7.42 8.97
C LEU A 138 18.90 7.13 10.03
N THR A 139 18.68 5.84 10.31
CA THR A 139 17.67 5.40 11.27
C THR A 139 17.97 5.87 12.70
N GLY A 140 16.90 6.29 13.38
CA GLY A 140 16.87 6.72 14.77
C GLY A 140 16.97 5.61 15.81
N GLU A 141 16.33 5.83 16.97
CA GLU A 141 16.28 4.88 18.08
C GLU A 141 15.57 3.57 17.71
N ARG A 142 15.87 2.52 18.50
CA ARG A 142 15.25 1.21 18.28
C ARG A 142 13.81 1.25 18.78
N LEU A 143 12.86 0.94 17.89
CA LEU A 143 11.44 0.86 18.24
C LEU A 143 11.20 -0.29 19.23
N SER A 144 10.30 -0.04 20.19
CA SER A 144 9.74 -1.04 21.08
C SER A 144 8.23 -1.17 20.83
N GLY A 145 7.72 -2.39 20.76
CA GLY A 145 6.31 -2.67 20.50
C GLY A 145 6.11 -3.47 19.21
N ILE A 146 4.87 -3.47 18.72
CA ILE A 146 4.49 -4.23 17.53
C ILE A 146 4.94 -3.50 16.27
N THR A 147 5.78 -4.15 15.47
CA THR A 147 6.37 -3.56 14.25
C THR A 147 5.88 -4.18 12.96
N LYS A 148 5.26 -5.37 13.03
CA LYS A 148 4.59 -6.04 11.91
C LYS A 148 3.29 -6.66 12.39
N LEU A 149 2.28 -6.60 11.54
CA LEU A 149 0.96 -7.15 11.81
C LEU A 149 0.32 -7.61 10.51
N ALA A 150 -0.26 -8.80 10.50
CA ALA A 150 -0.99 -9.36 9.37
C ALA A 150 -2.25 -10.08 9.88
N TYR A 151 -3.41 -9.65 9.40
CA TYR A 151 -4.70 -10.28 9.68
C TYR A 151 -5.68 -9.99 8.55
N ASN A 152 -6.73 -10.82 8.44
CA ASN A 152 -7.78 -10.60 7.46
C ASN A 152 -8.80 -9.57 7.99
N LYS A 153 -8.97 -8.46 7.26
CA LYS A 153 -9.90 -7.37 7.61
C LYS A 153 -11.37 -7.70 7.30
N SER A 154 -11.63 -8.79 6.58
CA SER A 154 -12.99 -9.27 6.28
C SER A 154 -13.12 -10.75 6.63
N ALA A 155 -14.12 -11.10 7.42
CA ALA A 155 -14.47 -12.49 7.76
C ALA A 155 -15.97 -12.72 7.55
N THR A 156 -16.43 -13.97 7.56
CA THR A 156 -17.86 -14.33 7.59
C THR A 156 -18.19 -14.85 8.97
N VAL A 157 -19.43 -14.66 9.43
CA VAL A 157 -19.89 -15.23 10.72
C VAL A 157 -19.58 -16.74 10.78
N GLY A 158 -18.88 -17.14 11.86
CA GLY A 158 -18.43 -18.51 12.12
C GLY A 158 -16.98 -18.77 11.73
N ASP A 159 -16.35 -17.89 10.96
CA ASP A 159 -14.94 -18.04 10.57
C ASP A 159 -13.99 -17.77 11.75
N SER A 160 -12.82 -18.40 11.71
CA SER A 160 -11.70 -18.09 12.60
C SER A 160 -10.87 -16.93 12.05
N LEU A 161 -10.73 -15.88 12.86
CA LEU A 161 -9.82 -14.77 12.63
C LEU A 161 -8.46 -15.13 13.21
N SER A 162 -7.41 -15.12 12.38
CA SER A 162 -6.02 -15.26 12.83
C SER A 162 -5.25 -13.97 12.64
N ILE A 163 -4.55 -13.54 13.70
CA ILE A 163 -3.75 -12.32 13.75
C ILE A 163 -2.30 -12.73 14.03
N HIS A 164 -1.42 -12.38 13.10
CA HIS A 164 0.00 -12.65 13.22
C HIS A 164 0.75 -11.33 13.35
N GLY A 165 1.82 -11.30 14.14
CA GLY A 165 2.64 -10.11 14.24
C GLY A 165 4.00 -10.35 14.84
N VAL A 166 4.83 -9.31 14.78
CA VAL A 166 6.17 -9.31 15.36
C VAL A 166 6.26 -8.18 16.37
N TYR A 167 6.56 -8.54 17.61
CA TYR A 167 6.90 -7.60 18.69
C TYR A 167 8.42 -7.42 18.70
N THR A 168 8.93 -6.20 18.48
CA THR A 168 10.35 -5.84 18.63
C THR A 168 10.68 -5.30 20.03
N SER A 169 11.82 -5.72 20.59
CA SER A 169 12.24 -5.40 21.97
C SER A 169 11.18 -5.72 23.05
N PRO A 170 10.60 -6.93 23.04
CA PRO A 170 9.59 -7.35 23.99
C PRO A 170 10.06 -7.34 25.45
N MET A 171 9.21 -6.83 26.35
CA MET A 171 9.44 -6.99 27.79
C MET A 171 8.93 -8.35 28.26
N LYS A 172 9.83 -9.11 28.89
CA LYS A 172 9.52 -10.45 29.41
C LYS A 172 8.43 -10.39 30.48
N GLY A 173 7.39 -11.21 30.33
CA GLY A 173 6.29 -11.29 31.28
C GLY A 173 5.10 -10.40 30.94
N ASN A 174 5.22 -9.52 29.93
CA ASN A 174 4.07 -8.84 29.36
C ASN A 174 3.15 -9.84 28.66
N ARG A 175 1.88 -9.48 28.52
CA ARG A 175 0.86 -10.29 27.86
C ARG A 175 0.19 -9.49 26.77
N LEU A 176 0.14 -10.04 25.56
CA LEU A 176 -0.70 -9.52 24.49
C LEU A 176 -2.07 -10.17 24.59
N VAL A 177 -3.13 -9.36 24.58
CA VAL A 177 -4.52 -9.80 24.71
C VAL A 177 -5.32 -9.26 23.54
N LEU A 178 -6.00 -10.15 22.83
CA LEU A 178 -6.99 -9.81 21.82
C LEU A 178 -8.34 -9.62 22.52
N GLU A 179 -8.93 -8.43 22.42
CA GLU A 179 -10.26 -8.12 22.97
C GLU A 179 -11.26 -7.81 21.85
N ASP A 180 -12.50 -8.23 22.04
CA ASP A 180 -13.61 -7.85 21.16
C ASP A 180 -14.03 -6.38 21.36
N ALA A 181 -14.99 -5.92 20.55
CA ALA A 181 -15.53 -4.56 20.68
C ALA A 181 -16.27 -4.30 22.01
N GLY A 182 -16.62 -5.35 22.75
CA GLY A 182 -17.26 -5.29 24.07
C GLY A 182 -16.27 -5.34 25.24
N GLY A 183 -14.97 -5.50 24.98
CA GLY A 183 -13.93 -5.63 26.01
C GLY A 183 -13.77 -7.05 26.58
N ASN A 184 -14.34 -8.06 25.94
CA ASN A 184 -14.10 -9.46 26.34
C ASN A 184 -12.78 -9.94 25.73
N ALA A 185 -11.93 -10.54 26.55
CA ALA A 185 -10.71 -11.19 26.09
C ALA A 185 -11.04 -12.46 25.29
N LEU A 186 -10.66 -12.47 24.01
CA LEU A 186 -10.87 -13.59 23.08
C LEU A 186 -9.70 -14.57 23.14
N ASP A 187 -8.47 -14.05 23.15
CA ASP A 187 -7.25 -14.85 23.19
C ASP A 187 -6.09 -14.03 23.75
N SER A 188 -5.00 -14.68 24.15
CA SER A 188 -3.83 -14.00 24.68
C SER A 188 -2.57 -14.85 24.63
N VAL A 189 -1.42 -14.18 24.59
CA VAL A 189 -0.11 -14.83 24.64
C VAL A 189 0.82 -14.09 25.60
N THR A 190 1.59 -14.86 26.38
CA THR A 190 2.63 -14.31 27.27
C THR A 190 3.94 -14.17 26.52
N VAL A 191 4.55 -12.99 26.63
CA VAL A 191 5.74 -12.60 25.89
C VAL A 191 7.01 -13.12 26.58
N SER A 192 7.85 -13.84 25.83
CA SER A 192 9.06 -14.51 26.34
C SER A 192 10.29 -13.60 26.48
N GLY A 193 10.21 -12.34 26.03
CA GLY A 193 11.34 -11.41 25.93
C GLY A 193 12.28 -11.73 24.75
N GLY A 194 13.37 -10.97 24.60
CA GLY A 194 14.35 -11.14 23.51
C GLY A 194 14.46 -9.92 22.60
N ASP A 195 15.09 -10.10 21.43
CA ASP A 195 15.20 -9.04 20.42
C ASP A 195 13.90 -8.85 19.63
N ALA A 196 13.22 -9.95 19.33
CA ALA A 196 11.93 -10.01 18.64
C ALA A 196 11.13 -11.23 19.13
N PHE A 197 9.80 -11.10 19.12
CA PHE A 197 8.87 -12.16 19.49
C PHE A 197 7.74 -12.24 18.45
N ASP A 198 7.67 -13.34 17.72
CA ASP A 198 6.57 -13.65 16.83
C ASP A 198 5.36 -14.13 17.64
N PHE A 199 4.20 -13.53 17.40
CA PHE A 199 2.97 -13.90 18.07
C PHE A 199 1.87 -14.25 17.07
N GLU A 200 0.95 -15.10 17.53
CA GLU A 200 -0.26 -15.49 16.83
C GLU A 200 -1.41 -15.46 17.85
N LEU A 201 -2.50 -14.79 17.51
CA LEU A 201 -3.73 -14.70 18.29
C LEU A 201 -4.90 -15.06 17.39
N GLN A 202 -5.88 -15.80 17.92
CA GLN A 202 -7.05 -16.23 17.14
C GLN A 202 -8.38 -15.94 17.83
N ALA A 203 -9.45 -15.78 17.05
CA ALA A 203 -10.80 -15.58 17.58
C ALA A 203 -11.87 -16.10 16.62
N THR A 204 -12.99 -16.59 17.15
CA THR A 204 -14.16 -16.96 16.32
C THR A 204 -15.07 -15.75 16.15
N THR A 205 -15.50 -15.49 14.92
CA THR A 205 -16.43 -14.40 14.60
C THR A 205 -17.88 -14.87 14.79
N SER A 206 -18.71 -14.10 15.50
CA SER A 206 -20.04 -14.56 15.92
C SER A 206 -21.22 -13.74 15.38
N VAL A 207 -21.02 -12.45 15.11
CA VAL A 207 -22.09 -11.53 14.68
C VAL A 207 -21.63 -10.72 13.48
N SER A 208 -22.52 -10.53 12.50
CA SER A 208 -22.25 -9.70 11.33
C SER A 208 -22.26 -8.21 11.69
N GLY A 209 -21.39 -7.44 11.04
CA GLY A 209 -21.27 -6.01 11.26
C GLY A 209 -19.85 -5.50 11.08
N ARG A 210 -19.65 -4.23 11.41
CA ARG A 210 -18.35 -3.57 11.44
C ARG A 210 -17.92 -3.43 12.89
N TYR A 211 -16.77 -3.99 13.23
CA TYR A 211 -16.24 -4.01 14.58
C TYR A 211 -14.84 -3.40 14.61
N VAL A 212 -14.48 -2.89 15.77
CA VAL A 212 -13.10 -2.49 16.07
C VAL A 212 -12.69 -3.32 17.28
N TYR A 213 -12.00 -4.43 17.01
CA TYR A 213 -11.37 -5.22 18.05
C TYR A 213 -10.14 -4.49 18.56
N LYS A 214 -9.49 -4.99 19.60
CA LYS A 214 -8.33 -4.34 20.20
C LYS A 214 -7.23 -5.34 20.47
N LEU A 215 -6.00 -4.93 20.20
CA LEU A 215 -4.83 -5.62 20.68
C LEU A 215 -4.25 -4.82 21.84
N ILE A 216 -4.27 -5.42 23.03
CA ILE A 216 -3.85 -4.77 24.27
C ILE A 216 -2.59 -5.42 24.79
N GLU A 217 -1.59 -4.59 25.06
CA GLU A 217 -0.40 -5.01 25.80
C GLU A 217 -0.60 -4.72 27.28
N LYS A 218 -0.47 -5.76 28.10
CA LYS A 218 -0.57 -5.68 29.56
C LYS A 218 0.78 -6.05 30.19
N ASP A 219 1.17 -5.33 31.25
CA ASP A 219 2.34 -5.67 32.05
C ASP A 219 2.08 -6.90 32.94
N SER A 220 3.09 -7.33 33.71
CA SER A 220 2.98 -8.44 34.65
C SER A 220 2.00 -8.19 35.81
N LEU A 221 1.63 -6.93 36.06
CA LEU A 221 0.64 -6.49 37.04
C LEU A 221 -0.75 -6.27 36.42
N SER A 222 -0.93 -6.60 35.14
CA SER A 222 -2.14 -6.37 34.34
C SER A 222 -2.51 -4.89 34.07
N THR A 223 -1.53 -3.98 34.19
CA THR A 223 -1.65 -2.58 33.74
C THR A 223 -1.56 -2.51 32.22
N ILE A 224 -2.42 -1.72 31.59
CA ILE A 224 -2.39 -1.49 30.13
C ILE A 224 -1.20 -0.59 29.79
N ILE A 225 -0.32 -1.07 28.92
CA ILE A 225 0.82 -0.32 28.37
C ILE A 225 0.42 0.35 27.05
N SER A 226 -0.21 -0.42 26.17
CA SER A 226 -0.65 0.02 24.85
C SER A 226 -1.98 -0.65 24.48
N GLU A 227 -2.79 0.04 23.70
CA GLU A 227 -4.08 -0.42 23.20
C GLU A 227 -4.24 0.07 21.77
N ASP A 228 -4.26 -0.86 20.82
CA ASP A 228 -4.29 -0.55 19.40
C ASP A 228 -5.52 -1.20 18.70
N PRO A 229 -6.21 -0.47 17.81
CA PRO A 229 -7.45 -0.93 17.18
C PRO A 229 -7.20 -1.91 16.02
N LEU A 230 -8.07 -2.91 15.93
CA LEU A 230 -8.12 -3.93 14.88
C LEU A 230 -9.50 -3.88 14.19
N PRO A 231 -9.66 -3.03 13.17
CA PRO A 231 -10.90 -2.95 12.40
C PRO A 231 -11.18 -4.24 11.62
N LEU A 232 -12.39 -4.78 11.78
CA LEU A 232 -12.85 -6.01 11.16
C LEU A 232 -14.27 -5.85 10.61
N ILE A 233 -14.50 -6.34 9.40
CA ILE A 233 -15.83 -6.43 8.79
C ILE A 233 -16.25 -7.91 8.80
N ILE A 234 -17.29 -8.23 9.57
CA ILE A 234 -17.86 -9.58 9.62
C ILE A 234 -19.11 -9.58 8.73
N LYS A 235 -19.08 -10.33 7.63
CA LYS A 235 -20.19 -10.49 6.70
C LYS A 235 -21.16 -11.55 7.21
N GLU A 236 -22.43 -11.40 6.83
CA GLU A 236 -23.42 -12.44 7.09
C GLU A 236 -23.08 -13.73 6.35
N LYS A 237 -23.40 -14.86 6.98
CA LYS A 237 -23.28 -16.17 6.34
C LYS A 237 -24.42 -16.36 5.36
N GLU A 238 -24.09 -16.51 4.07
CA GLU A 238 -25.08 -16.72 3.02
C GLU A 238 -25.76 -18.09 3.14
N ARG A 239 -27.10 -18.11 3.02
CA ARG A 239 -27.86 -19.36 2.99
C ARG A 239 -27.80 -20.00 1.60
N LEU A 240 -26.82 -20.87 1.40
CA LEU A 240 -26.68 -21.67 0.18
C LEU A 240 -27.86 -22.65 -0.04
N ARG A 241 -28.23 -22.81 -1.32
CA ARG A 241 -29.11 -23.87 -1.81
C ARG A 241 -28.28 -24.95 -2.47
N VAL A 242 -28.18 -26.12 -1.84
CA VAL A 242 -27.26 -27.19 -2.20
C VAL A 242 -28.01 -28.41 -2.75
N LEU A 243 -27.58 -28.92 -3.90
CA LEU A 243 -28.01 -30.20 -4.46
C LEU A 243 -26.89 -31.23 -4.27
N ILE A 244 -27.15 -32.30 -3.52
CA ILE A 244 -26.18 -33.41 -3.36
C ILE A 244 -26.66 -34.61 -4.18
N ILE A 245 -25.83 -35.09 -5.11
CA ILE A 245 -26.13 -36.23 -5.99
C ILE A 245 -25.06 -37.31 -5.81
N ASN A 246 -25.46 -38.44 -5.23
CA ASN A 246 -24.55 -39.54 -4.97
C ASN A 246 -25.02 -40.88 -5.54
N GLY A 247 -24.05 -41.70 -5.95
CA GLY A 247 -24.24 -43.06 -6.44
C GLY A 247 -24.49 -44.04 -5.31
N PHE A 248 -24.09 -43.70 -4.09
CA PHE A 248 -24.42 -44.45 -2.87
C PHE A 248 -24.27 -43.54 -1.62
N PRO A 249 -24.95 -43.85 -0.49
CA PRO A 249 -24.76 -43.13 0.76
C PRO A 249 -23.37 -43.36 1.36
N THR A 250 -22.66 -42.29 1.73
CA THR A 250 -21.36 -42.33 2.41
C THR A 250 -21.41 -41.65 3.78
N PHE A 251 -20.46 -41.98 4.66
CA PHE A 251 -20.28 -41.25 5.92
C PHE A 251 -20.03 -39.77 5.66
N GLU A 252 -19.12 -39.46 4.73
CA GLU A 252 -18.81 -38.09 4.32
C GLU A 252 -20.07 -37.29 3.99
N THR A 253 -20.95 -37.86 3.16
CA THR A 253 -22.18 -37.18 2.75
C THR A 253 -23.22 -37.10 3.86
N LYS A 254 -23.27 -38.10 4.75
CA LYS A 254 -24.15 -38.06 5.93
C LYS A 254 -23.79 -36.89 6.85
N TYR A 255 -22.51 -36.70 7.14
CA TYR A 255 -22.08 -35.60 8.02
C TYR A 255 -22.18 -34.25 7.31
N LEU A 256 -21.80 -34.17 6.03
CA LEU A 256 -21.90 -32.93 5.27
C LEU A 256 -23.34 -32.45 5.13
N LYS A 257 -24.30 -33.33 4.81
CA LYS A 257 -25.71 -32.92 4.69
C LYS A 257 -26.29 -32.47 6.04
N ASN A 258 -25.85 -33.07 7.15
CA ASN A 258 -26.29 -32.69 8.49
C ASN A 258 -25.72 -31.32 8.86
N TYR A 259 -24.40 -31.13 8.71
CA TYR A 259 -23.74 -29.85 8.90
C TYR A 259 -24.42 -28.74 8.08
N LEU A 260 -24.70 -28.99 6.80
CA LEU A 260 -25.39 -28.01 5.97
C LEU A 260 -26.81 -27.67 6.48
N ALA A 261 -27.54 -28.68 6.94
CA ALA A 261 -28.87 -28.48 7.51
C ALA A 261 -28.81 -27.72 8.85
N ASP A 262 -27.84 -28.02 9.70
CA ASP A 262 -27.66 -27.41 11.01
C ASP A 262 -27.23 -25.93 10.86
N GLU A 263 -26.42 -25.60 9.86
CA GLU A 263 -26.04 -24.23 9.47
C GLU A 263 -27.16 -23.47 8.73
N GLY A 264 -28.33 -24.06 8.56
CA GLY A 264 -29.51 -23.40 8.00
C GLY A 264 -29.53 -23.30 6.47
N HIS A 265 -28.65 -24.03 5.76
CA HIS A 265 -28.66 -24.12 4.30
C HIS A 265 -29.83 -24.97 3.78
N GLU A 266 -30.30 -24.70 2.57
CA GLU A 266 -31.34 -25.50 1.91
C GLU A 266 -30.70 -26.68 1.18
N VAL A 267 -30.99 -27.91 1.57
CA VAL A 267 -30.32 -29.09 1.00
C VAL A 267 -31.32 -30.05 0.39
N LEU A 268 -31.09 -30.46 -0.87
CA LEU A 268 -31.74 -31.62 -1.47
C LEU A 268 -30.70 -32.69 -1.75
N VAL A 269 -30.88 -33.87 -1.17
CA VAL A 269 -30.00 -35.02 -1.38
C VAL A 269 -30.72 -36.06 -2.24
N ARG A 270 -30.06 -36.53 -3.30
CA ARG A 270 -30.44 -37.70 -4.07
C ARG A 270 -29.38 -38.77 -3.93
N SER A 271 -29.72 -39.86 -3.24
CA SER A 271 -28.86 -41.03 -3.15
C SER A 271 -29.45 -42.18 -3.95
N GLN A 272 -28.63 -42.81 -4.79
CA GLN A 272 -29.03 -44.01 -5.50
C GLN A 272 -28.99 -45.22 -4.55
N LEU A 273 -30.10 -45.97 -4.48
CA LEU A 273 -30.22 -47.18 -3.64
C LEU A 273 -29.94 -48.45 -4.46
N THR A 274 -30.45 -48.50 -5.68
CA THR A 274 -30.23 -49.57 -6.67
C THR A 274 -30.26 -48.95 -8.07
N LYS A 275 -30.04 -49.74 -9.13
CA LYS A 275 -30.16 -49.24 -10.51
C LYS A 275 -31.52 -48.55 -10.70
N GLU A 276 -31.50 -47.28 -11.08
CA GLU A 276 -32.68 -46.43 -11.35
C GLU A 276 -33.64 -46.19 -10.15
N ARG A 277 -33.27 -46.57 -8.93
CA ARG A 277 -34.04 -46.25 -7.72
C ARG A 277 -33.29 -45.28 -6.83
N TYR A 278 -33.95 -44.19 -6.48
CA TYR A 278 -33.36 -43.08 -5.74
C TYR A 278 -34.15 -42.80 -4.45
N LYS A 279 -33.43 -42.40 -3.42
CA LYS A 279 -33.97 -41.80 -2.20
C LYS A 279 -33.74 -40.29 -2.26
N PHE A 280 -34.76 -39.52 -1.93
CA PHE A 280 -34.69 -38.06 -1.82
C PHE A 280 -34.87 -37.64 -0.37
N GLU A 281 -34.01 -36.74 0.09
CA GLU A 281 -34.09 -36.13 1.42
C GLU A 281 -33.98 -34.61 1.26
N SER A 282 -34.88 -33.86 1.90
CA SER A 282 -34.95 -32.39 1.81
C SER A 282 -34.82 -31.78 3.20
N PHE A 283 -33.91 -30.82 3.37
CA PHE A 283 -33.63 -30.14 4.64
C PHE A 283 -33.76 -28.62 4.45
N ASN A 284 -34.41 -27.95 5.41
CA ASN A 284 -34.71 -26.50 5.41
C ASN A 284 -35.43 -25.97 4.16
N ARG A 285 -35.99 -26.86 3.35
CA ARG A 285 -36.66 -26.54 2.09
C ARG A 285 -37.92 -27.36 1.90
N LYS A 286 -38.78 -26.94 0.98
CA LYS A 286 -39.91 -27.75 0.52
C LYS A 286 -39.40 -29.05 -0.11
N GLN A 287 -40.12 -30.14 0.13
CA GLN A 287 -39.83 -31.44 -0.47
C GLN A 287 -39.77 -31.32 -2.00
N GLY A 288 -38.78 -31.94 -2.61
CA GLY A 288 -38.57 -31.94 -4.06
C GLY A 288 -37.89 -33.20 -4.55
N THR A 289 -38.02 -33.48 -5.84
CA THR A 289 -37.36 -34.61 -6.49
C THR A 289 -36.69 -34.17 -7.79
N ILE A 290 -35.50 -34.70 -8.07
CA ILE A 290 -34.72 -34.38 -9.28
C ILE A 290 -34.16 -35.67 -9.86
N TYR A 291 -34.80 -36.18 -10.91
CA TYR A 291 -34.36 -37.40 -11.60
C TYR A 291 -33.31 -37.11 -12.68
N GLY A 292 -33.39 -35.96 -13.36
CA GLY A 292 -32.43 -35.50 -14.36
C GLY A 292 -32.19 -34.00 -14.27
N PHE A 293 -31.16 -33.51 -14.95
CA PHE A 293 -30.80 -32.09 -14.93
C PHE A 293 -31.51 -31.33 -16.04
N THR A 294 -32.16 -30.24 -15.67
CA THR A 294 -32.80 -29.29 -16.58
C THR A 294 -32.38 -27.88 -16.15
N SER A 295 -32.40 -26.92 -17.06
CA SER A 295 -32.06 -25.52 -16.73
C SER A 295 -32.91 -24.99 -15.57
N ALA A 296 -34.21 -25.30 -15.59
CA ALA A 296 -35.17 -24.81 -14.60
C ALA A 296 -34.99 -25.44 -13.21
N ASN A 297 -34.50 -26.67 -13.10
CA ASN A 297 -34.28 -27.28 -11.79
C ASN A 297 -32.91 -26.95 -11.21
N LEU A 298 -31.89 -26.73 -12.03
CA LEU A 298 -30.56 -26.35 -11.58
C LEU A 298 -30.47 -24.87 -11.15
N SER A 299 -31.27 -23.98 -11.75
CA SER A 299 -31.29 -22.55 -11.39
C SER A 299 -31.74 -22.30 -9.93
N ALA A 300 -32.42 -23.26 -9.31
CA ALA A 300 -32.84 -23.21 -7.92
C ALA A 300 -31.70 -23.49 -6.92
N PHE A 301 -30.49 -23.78 -7.39
CA PHE A 301 -29.35 -24.16 -6.57
C PHE A 301 -28.16 -23.25 -6.78
N ASP A 302 -27.36 -23.09 -5.73
CA ASP A 302 -26.11 -22.36 -5.76
C ASP A 302 -24.91 -23.28 -5.98
N VAL A 303 -24.97 -24.49 -5.42
CA VAL A 303 -23.94 -25.52 -5.58
C VAL A 303 -24.55 -26.89 -5.83
N VAL A 304 -23.94 -27.66 -6.73
CA VAL A 304 -24.17 -29.10 -6.89
C VAL A 304 -22.96 -29.88 -6.38
N ILE A 305 -23.15 -30.69 -5.35
CA ILE A 305 -22.15 -31.62 -4.82
C ILE A 305 -22.41 -33.00 -5.44
N MET A 306 -21.40 -33.64 -6.02
CA MET A 306 -21.55 -34.98 -6.57
C MET A 306 -20.27 -35.80 -6.51
N ASP A 307 -20.40 -37.13 -6.48
CA ASP A 307 -19.27 -38.02 -6.66
C ASP A 307 -18.95 -38.26 -8.15
N ALA A 308 -17.73 -38.71 -8.43
CA ALA A 308 -17.26 -38.94 -9.80
C ALA A 308 -18.10 -39.99 -10.55
N SER A 309 -18.59 -41.02 -9.85
CA SER A 309 -19.42 -42.07 -10.44
C SER A 309 -20.78 -41.54 -10.90
N SER A 310 -21.37 -40.63 -10.12
CA SER A 310 -22.63 -39.96 -10.40
C SER A 310 -22.51 -39.03 -11.59
N TYR A 311 -21.43 -38.26 -11.68
CA TYR A 311 -21.15 -37.41 -12.84
C TYR A 311 -20.96 -38.25 -14.11
N ASN A 312 -20.20 -39.34 -14.02
CA ASN A 312 -19.95 -40.25 -15.14
C ASN A 312 -21.21 -41.00 -15.59
N GLY A 313 -22.15 -41.25 -14.66
CA GLY A 313 -23.46 -41.85 -14.93
C GLY A 313 -24.52 -40.89 -15.48
N LEU A 314 -24.24 -39.58 -15.58
CA LEU A 314 -25.18 -38.62 -16.17
C LEU A 314 -25.42 -38.92 -17.65
N SER A 315 -26.68 -38.78 -18.10
CA SER A 315 -27.01 -38.77 -19.52
C SER A 315 -26.31 -37.61 -20.23
N SER A 316 -26.06 -37.75 -21.54
CA SER A 316 -25.44 -36.70 -22.36
C SER A 316 -26.19 -35.36 -22.28
N GLY A 317 -27.53 -35.39 -22.21
CA GLY A 317 -28.37 -34.22 -22.02
C GLY A 317 -28.20 -33.57 -20.64
N SER A 318 -28.20 -34.36 -19.56
CA SER A 318 -27.97 -33.83 -18.21
C SER A 318 -26.57 -33.23 -18.06
N ARG A 319 -25.55 -33.88 -18.63
CA ARG A 319 -24.16 -33.38 -18.59
C ARG A 319 -24.01 -32.07 -19.35
N ARG A 320 -24.62 -31.96 -20.54
CA ARG A 320 -24.64 -30.69 -21.31
C ARG A 320 -25.33 -29.58 -20.52
N THR A 321 -26.47 -29.89 -19.92
CA THR A 321 -27.24 -28.92 -19.13
C THR A 321 -26.46 -28.42 -17.92
N LEU A 322 -25.80 -29.32 -17.18
CA LEU A 322 -24.93 -28.96 -16.06
C LEU A 322 -23.81 -28.03 -16.52
N ASN A 323 -23.09 -28.40 -17.57
CA ASN A 323 -21.98 -27.59 -18.08
C ASN A 323 -22.43 -26.20 -18.56
N ASN A 324 -23.61 -26.10 -19.19
CA ASN A 324 -24.18 -24.81 -19.58
C ASN A 324 -24.55 -23.96 -18.36
N GLN A 325 -25.19 -24.55 -17.34
CA GLN A 325 -25.54 -23.84 -16.10
C GLN A 325 -24.31 -23.34 -15.35
N VAL A 326 -23.22 -24.12 -15.31
CA VAL A 326 -21.95 -23.65 -14.74
C VAL A 326 -21.40 -22.49 -15.56
N SER A 327 -21.29 -22.65 -16.88
CA SER A 327 -20.61 -21.66 -17.73
C SER A 327 -21.36 -20.35 -17.90
N GLN A 328 -22.70 -20.36 -17.89
CA GLN A 328 -23.53 -19.20 -18.22
C GLN A 328 -24.18 -18.57 -16.99
N GLU A 329 -24.64 -19.38 -16.02
CA GLU A 329 -25.46 -18.92 -14.90
C GLU A 329 -24.70 -18.93 -13.56
N GLY A 330 -23.39 -19.23 -13.58
CA GLY A 330 -22.56 -19.16 -12.38
C GLY A 330 -22.75 -20.32 -11.39
N LEU A 331 -23.37 -21.44 -11.80
CA LEU A 331 -23.57 -22.59 -10.91
C LEU A 331 -22.23 -23.16 -10.42
N GLY A 332 -22.09 -23.34 -9.10
CA GLY A 332 -20.96 -24.06 -8.51
C GLY A 332 -21.13 -25.57 -8.60
N VAL A 333 -20.08 -26.31 -8.96
CA VAL A 333 -20.06 -27.79 -8.90
C VAL A 333 -18.90 -28.24 -8.05
N PHE A 334 -19.16 -29.00 -7.00
CA PHE A 334 -18.12 -29.64 -6.19
C PHE A 334 -18.10 -31.15 -6.45
N ILE A 335 -16.98 -31.65 -6.94
CA ILE A 335 -16.73 -33.08 -7.11
C ILE A 335 -16.07 -33.63 -5.84
N GLN A 336 -16.67 -34.65 -5.23
CA GLN A 336 -16.13 -35.29 -4.03
C GLN A 336 -14.79 -35.99 -4.31
N PRO A 337 -13.86 -36.02 -3.34
CA PRO A 337 -12.54 -36.61 -3.49
C PRO A 337 -12.61 -38.11 -3.76
N ASP A 338 -12.02 -38.55 -4.88
CA ASP A 338 -11.87 -39.97 -5.25
C ASP A 338 -10.59 -40.12 -6.10
N LEU A 339 -9.95 -41.29 -6.06
CA LEU A 339 -8.87 -41.64 -6.99
C LEU A 339 -9.33 -41.54 -8.45
N ALA A 340 -10.61 -41.78 -8.74
CA ALA A 340 -11.16 -41.54 -10.08
C ALA A 340 -11.02 -40.07 -10.53
N VAL A 341 -11.22 -39.12 -9.61
CA VAL A 341 -11.06 -37.68 -9.86
C VAL A 341 -9.58 -37.33 -10.06
N VAL A 342 -8.68 -37.94 -9.29
CA VAL A 342 -7.24 -37.74 -9.47
C VAL A 342 -6.79 -38.24 -10.85
N ASN A 343 -7.26 -39.41 -11.25
CA ASN A 343 -6.88 -40.05 -12.50
C ASN A 343 -7.44 -39.31 -13.74
N ASP A 344 -8.67 -38.78 -13.65
CA ASP A 344 -9.33 -38.03 -14.74
C ASP A 344 -9.52 -36.54 -14.42
N GLY A 345 -8.57 -35.94 -13.69
CA GLY A 345 -8.68 -34.56 -13.22
C GLY A 345 -8.90 -33.53 -14.33
N LYS A 346 -8.39 -33.80 -15.53
CA LYS A 346 -8.55 -32.93 -16.71
C LYS A 346 -10.01 -32.71 -17.08
N GLN A 347 -10.87 -33.71 -16.88
CA GLN A 347 -12.32 -33.61 -17.10
C GLN A 347 -12.94 -32.46 -16.29
N PHE A 348 -12.40 -32.22 -15.10
CA PHE A 348 -12.87 -31.22 -14.15
C PHE A 348 -12.03 -29.93 -14.16
N GLY A 349 -10.93 -29.90 -14.92
CA GLY A 349 -10.02 -28.76 -15.00
C GLY A 349 -8.89 -28.80 -13.97
N PHE A 350 -8.68 -29.95 -13.32
CA PHE A 350 -7.66 -30.14 -12.30
C PHE A 350 -6.45 -30.92 -12.81
N ARG A 351 -5.33 -30.68 -12.16
CA ARG A 351 -4.11 -31.47 -12.25
C ARG A 351 -3.64 -31.77 -10.84
N PHE A 352 -3.09 -32.96 -10.63
CA PHE A 352 -2.68 -33.43 -9.32
C PHE A 352 -1.20 -33.81 -9.34
N LYS A 353 -0.51 -33.54 -8.24
CA LYS A 353 0.84 -34.00 -7.95
C LYS A 353 0.81 -34.95 -6.77
N ARG A 354 1.51 -36.08 -6.88
CA ARG A 354 1.63 -37.05 -5.78
C ARG A 354 2.53 -36.46 -4.70
N ASN A 355 2.07 -36.45 -3.45
CA ASN A 355 2.84 -35.92 -2.32
C ASN A 355 3.11 -36.96 -1.22
N ASN A 356 2.51 -38.16 -1.31
CA ASN A 356 2.67 -39.27 -0.35
C ASN A 356 2.34 -38.93 1.11
N LYS A 357 1.74 -37.77 1.39
CA LYS A 357 1.33 -37.37 2.75
C LYS A 357 -0.03 -37.98 3.05
N LYS A 358 -0.10 -38.90 4.01
CA LYS A 358 -1.37 -39.51 4.46
C LYS A 358 -2.26 -38.54 5.22
N GLU A 359 -1.64 -37.59 5.92
CA GLU A 359 -2.29 -36.60 6.75
C GLU A 359 -1.64 -35.24 6.53
N THR A 360 -2.42 -34.18 6.74
CA THR A 360 -1.94 -32.80 6.77
C THR A 360 -2.55 -32.05 7.96
N SER A 361 -1.84 -31.05 8.49
CA SER A 361 -2.38 -30.17 9.52
C SER A 361 -2.99 -28.95 8.84
N LEU A 362 -4.26 -28.65 9.13
CA LEU A 362 -4.85 -27.36 8.75
C LEU A 362 -4.39 -26.29 9.75
N SER A 363 -4.07 -25.08 9.26
CA SER A 363 -3.53 -23.98 10.08
C SER A 363 -4.59 -23.28 10.95
N SER A 364 -5.88 -23.48 10.68
CA SER A 364 -6.97 -22.99 11.53
C SER A 364 -6.97 -23.74 12.87
N TRP A 365 -6.72 -23.05 13.99
CA TRP A 365 -6.65 -23.69 15.31
C TRP A 365 -7.98 -24.37 15.68
N PRO A 366 -7.93 -25.57 16.32
CA PRO A 366 -6.74 -26.34 16.66
C PRO A 366 -6.04 -26.93 15.43
N LYS A 367 -4.70 -27.09 15.50
CA LYS A 367 -3.90 -27.79 14.49
C LYS A 367 -4.28 -29.27 14.48
N VAL A 368 -5.31 -29.59 13.70
CA VAL A 368 -5.87 -30.94 13.61
C VAL A 368 -5.37 -31.59 12.34
N LYS A 369 -5.01 -32.87 12.46
CA LYS A 369 -4.60 -33.69 11.33
C LYS A 369 -5.84 -34.16 10.57
N VAL A 370 -5.81 -33.99 9.26
CA VAL A 370 -6.86 -34.44 8.34
C VAL A 370 -6.25 -35.41 7.34
N ALA A 371 -6.95 -36.52 7.08
CA ALA A 371 -6.52 -37.51 6.10
C ALA A 371 -6.54 -36.94 4.67
N THR A 372 -5.69 -37.49 3.80
CA THR A 372 -5.60 -37.07 2.40
C THR A 372 -5.45 -38.27 1.47
N ILE A 373 -5.82 -38.11 0.21
CA ILE A 373 -5.68 -39.16 -0.82
C ILE A 373 -4.25 -39.34 -1.36
N LEU A 374 -3.21 -38.83 -0.69
CA LEU A 374 -1.79 -38.87 -1.11
C LEU A 374 -1.43 -38.01 -2.33
N TYR A 375 -2.36 -37.15 -2.75
CA TYR A 375 -2.20 -36.19 -3.83
C TYR A 375 -2.52 -34.79 -3.32
N SER A 376 -1.97 -33.79 -4.00
CA SER A 376 -2.32 -32.37 -3.85
C SER A 376 -2.55 -31.78 -5.23
N PHE A 377 -3.24 -30.66 -5.32
CA PHE A 377 -3.42 -29.97 -6.59
C PHE A 377 -2.07 -29.40 -7.08
N ASP A 378 -1.87 -29.47 -8.39
CA ASP A 378 -0.80 -28.80 -9.11
C ASP A 378 -1.27 -27.37 -9.41
N ALA A 379 -0.80 -26.40 -8.60
CA ALA A 379 -1.20 -25.01 -8.74
C ALA A 379 -0.76 -24.45 -10.10
N GLY A 380 -1.70 -23.87 -10.84
CA GLY A 380 -1.45 -23.30 -12.17
C GLY A 380 -2.53 -22.29 -12.54
N ALA A 381 -2.37 -21.61 -13.68
CA ALA A 381 -3.23 -20.46 -14.06
C ALA A 381 -4.75 -20.74 -14.07
N LEU A 382 -5.16 -22.00 -14.26
CA LEU A 382 -6.57 -22.42 -14.32
C LEU A 382 -7.10 -23.04 -13.02
N VAL A 383 -6.24 -23.27 -12.01
CA VAL A 383 -6.58 -23.91 -10.74
C VAL A 383 -6.25 -22.94 -9.61
N GLN A 384 -7.27 -22.36 -9.01
CA GLN A 384 -7.16 -21.42 -7.90
C GLN A 384 -7.20 -22.18 -6.57
N PRO A 385 -6.21 -22.00 -5.70
CA PRO A 385 -6.20 -22.64 -4.38
C PRO A 385 -7.31 -22.08 -3.49
N ILE A 386 -7.95 -22.97 -2.71
CA ILE A 386 -8.88 -22.61 -1.63
C ILE A 386 -8.18 -22.82 -0.28
N ILE A 387 -7.67 -24.03 -0.05
CA ILE A 387 -6.94 -24.40 1.17
C ILE A 387 -5.53 -24.83 0.76
N SER A 388 -4.53 -24.12 1.27
CA SER A 388 -3.11 -24.38 0.99
C SER A 388 -2.32 -24.43 2.29
N GLU A 389 -1.56 -25.51 2.50
CA GLU A 389 -0.73 -25.69 3.70
C GLU A 389 0.63 -26.25 3.31
N GLU A 390 1.70 -25.69 3.89
CA GLU A 390 3.08 -26.13 3.67
C GLU A 390 3.45 -26.23 2.17
N GLY A 391 2.96 -25.29 1.34
CA GLY A 391 3.18 -25.28 -0.11
C GLY A 391 2.42 -26.35 -0.90
N ASN A 392 1.48 -27.06 -0.27
CA ASN A 392 0.58 -28.01 -0.91
C ASN A 392 -0.84 -27.45 -0.96
N VAL A 393 -1.51 -27.60 -2.09
CA VAL A 393 -2.91 -27.18 -2.25
C VAL A 393 -3.79 -28.41 -2.02
N TRP A 394 -4.65 -28.34 -1.00
CA TRP A 394 -5.51 -29.44 -0.55
C TRP A 394 -6.96 -29.30 -1.00
N ALA A 395 -7.41 -28.08 -1.26
CA ALA A 395 -8.69 -27.81 -1.91
C ALA A 395 -8.49 -26.71 -2.95
N ALA A 396 -9.14 -26.83 -4.10
CA ALA A 396 -9.00 -25.89 -5.20
C ALA A 396 -10.28 -25.82 -6.03
N TYR A 397 -10.42 -24.73 -6.79
CA TYR A 397 -11.43 -24.62 -7.84
C TYR A 397 -10.81 -24.27 -9.20
N ALA A 398 -11.48 -24.69 -10.27
CA ALA A 398 -11.20 -24.32 -11.64
C ALA A 398 -12.35 -23.46 -12.17
N GLN A 399 -12.02 -22.28 -12.71
CA GLN A 399 -13.02 -21.38 -13.30
C GLN A 399 -13.56 -21.96 -14.61
N ARG A 400 -14.88 -21.94 -14.78
CA ARG A 400 -15.58 -22.43 -15.99
C ARG A 400 -16.68 -21.43 -16.37
N GLY A 401 -16.37 -20.48 -17.24
CA GLY A 401 -17.30 -19.39 -17.58
C GLY A 401 -17.58 -18.54 -16.35
N ALA A 402 -18.86 -18.27 -16.05
CA ALA A 402 -19.28 -17.58 -14.84
C ALA A 402 -19.13 -18.44 -13.56
N GLY A 403 -19.24 -19.77 -13.67
CA GLY A 403 -19.23 -20.68 -12.53
C GLY A 403 -17.90 -21.37 -12.26
N ARG A 404 -17.90 -22.27 -11.29
CA ARG A 404 -16.68 -22.90 -10.75
C ARG A 404 -16.86 -24.41 -10.56
N TRP A 405 -15.80 -25.15 -10.85
CA TRP A 405 -15.67 -26.56 -10.45
C TRP A 405 -14.71 -26.64 -9.27
N GLY A 406 -15.15 -27.14 -8.13
CA GLY A 406 -14.35 -27.36 -6.94
C GLY A 406 -14.08 -28.84 -6.68
N SER A 407 -12.97 -29.13 -6.02
CA SER A 407 -12.68 -30.45 -5.46
C SER A 407 -11.71 -30.28 -4.29
N THR A 408 -11.62 -31.30 -3.45
CA THR A 408 -10.58 -31.43 -2.42
C THR A 408 -9.78 -32.72 -2.62
N THR A 409 -8.63 -32.81 -1.98
CA THR A 409 -7.86 -34.05 -1.78
C THR A 409 -7.87 -34.51 -0.32
N LEU A 410 -8.57 -33.76 0.57
CA LEU A 410 -8.81 -34.14 1.95
C LEU A 410 -9.93 -35.18 2.01
N THR A 411 -9.78 -36.20 2.84
CA THR A 411 -10.76 -37.27 3.02
C THR A 411 -11.04 -37.50 4.48
N ASP A 412 -12.07 -38.29 4.74
CA ASP A 412 -12.50 -38.67 6.09
C ASP A 412 -12.74 -37.45 6.97
N THR A 413 -13.22 -36.34 6.39
CA THR A 413 -13.40 -35.08 7.13
C THR A 413 -14.45 -35.24 8.22
N TYR A 414 -15.37 -36.20 8.08
CA TYR A 414 -16.33 -36.56 9.11
C TYR A 414 -15.69 -36.98 10.44
N GLN A 415 -14.44 -37.47 10.44
CA GLN A 415 -13.73 -37.81 11.68
C GLN A 415 -13.48 -36.57 12.54
N LEU A 416 -13.35 -35.38 11.94
CA LEU A 416 -13.21 -34.13 12.68
C LEU A 416 -14.39 -33.89 13.62
N ILE A 417 -15.61 -34.14 13.17
CA ILE A 417 -16.80 -34.02 14.02
C ILE A 417 -16.79 -35.09 15.12
N LEU A 418 -16.44 -36.33 14.76
CA LEU A 418 -16.38 -37.45 15.72
C LEU A 418 -15.34 -37.23 16.82
N ASP A 419 -14.25 -36.55 16.48
CA ASP A 419 -13.14 -36.24 17.39
C ASP A 419 -13.36 -34.91 18.15
N GLY A 420 -14.51 -34.24 17.97
CA GLY A 420 -14.85 -32.98 18.64
C GLY A 420 -14.22 -31.72 18.03
N ASN A 421 -13.60 -31.83 16.86
CA ASN A 421 -12.97 -30.74 16.12
C ASN A 421 -13.94 -30.06 15.14
N GLU A 422 -15.13 -29.69 15.62
CA GLU A 422 -16.21 -29.10 14.81
C GLU A 422 -15.81 -27.76 14.16
N ALA A 423 -15.02 -26.93 14.87
CA ALA A 423 -14.54 -25.66 14.34
C ALA A 423 -13.68 -25.85 13.06
N THR A 424 -12.78 -26.84 13.07
CA THR A 424 -11.96 -27.17 11.89
C THR A 424 -12.80 -27.71 10.75
N TYR A 425 -13.83 -28.51 11.05
CA TYR A 425 -14.79 -29.00 10.06
C TYR A 425 -15.58 -27.84 9.43
N ASN A 426 -16.05 -26.90 10.24
CA ASN A 426 -16.77 -25.71 9.80
C ASN A 426 -15.90 -24.87 8.87
N TYR A 427 -14.67 -24.53 9.29
CA TYR A 427 -13.72 -23.81 8.46
C TYR A 427 -13.46 -24.50 7.11
N LEU A 428 -13.25 -25.81 7.11
CA LEU A 428 -12.98 -26.57 5.88
C LEU A 428 -14.14 -26.46 4.90
N TRP A 429 -15.37 -26.75 5.35
CA TRP A 429 -16.53 -26.80 4.47
C TRP A 429 -17.08 -25.40 4.14
N SER A 430 -17.02 -24.44 5.06
CA SER A 430 -17.38 -23.04 4.78
C SER A 430 -16.44 -22.46 3.72
N SER A 431 -15.13 -22.68 3.84
CA SER A 431 -14.14 -22.18 2.87
C SER A 431 -14.33 -22.80 1.48
N ILE A 432 -14.50 -24.13 1.43
CA ILE A 432 -14.73 -24.85 0.16
C ILE A 432 -16.02 -24.39 -0.51
N LEU A 433 -17.14 -24.37 0.23
CA LEU A 433 -18.43 -24.07 -0.36
C LEU A 433 -18.55 -22.61 -0.75
N SER A 434 -18.09 -21.67 0.08
CA SER A 434 -18.09 -20.23 -0.26
C SER A 434 -17.26 -19.95 -1.52
N ALA A 435 -16.11 -20.60 -1.67
CA ALA A 435 -15.29 -20.45 -2.87
C ALA A 435 -15.93 -21.05 -4.12
N VAL A 436 -16.71 -22.14 -4.00
CA VAL A 436 -17.34 -22.82 -5.13
C VAL A 436 -18.71 -22.21 -5.49
N SER A 437 -19.44 -21.70 -4.49
CA SER A 437 -20.79 -21.16 -4.63
C SER A 437 -20.86 -19.72 -5.10
N GLN A 438 -19.72 -19.04 -5.21
CA GLN A 438 -19.68 -17.62 -5.55
C GLN A 438 -20.24 -17.39 -6.96
N LYS A 439 -21.53 -17.04 -7.01
CA LYS A 439 -22.30 -16.80 -8.24
C LYS A 439 -21.97 -15.48 -8.91
N GLU A 440 -21.70 -14.47 -8.09
CA GLU A 440 -21.57 -13.10 -8.56
C GLU A 440 -20.09 -12.72 -8.54
N LEU A 441 -19.54 -12.48 -9.73
CA LEU A 441 -18.41 -11.57 -9.83
C LEU A 441 -18.93 -10.21 -9.36
N PRO A 442 -18.34 -9.61 -8.31
CA PRO A 442 -18.83 -8.33 -7.84
C PRO A 442 -18.73 -7.31 -8.98
N THR A 443 -19.85 -6.68 -9.34
CA THR A 443 -19.95 -5.63 -10.37
C THR A 443 -19.03 -4.44 -10.05
N VAL A 444 -18.63 -4.32 -8.78
CA VAL A 444 -17.75 -3.29 -8.25
C VAL A 444 -16.74 -3.92 -7.29
N LEU A 445 -15.45 -3.77 -7.57
CA LEU A 445 -14.38 -4.20 -6.68
C LEU A 445 -13.57 -2.99 -6.20
N TRP A 446 -13.32 -2.93 -4.90
CA TRP A 446 -12.54 -1.88 -4.26
C TRP A 446 -11.23 -2.43 -3.74
N GLU A 447 -10.14 -1.70 -3.97
CA GLU A 447 -8.81 -2.03 -3.48
C GLU A 447 -8.19 -0.78 -2.86
N PHE A 448 -7.78 -0.86 -1.60
CA PHE A 448 -7.08 0.24 -0.91
C PHE A 448 -5.59 0.02 -0.98
N GLN A 449 -4.82 1.07 -1.30
CA GLN A 449 -3.37 0.95 -1.45
C GLN A 449 -2.66 1.01 -0.10
N GLU A 450 -3.14 1.84 0.82
CA GLU A 450 -2.59 1.99 2.15
C GLU A 450 -3.25 1.02 3.15
N GLU A 451 -2.42 0.26 3.88
CA GLU A 451 -2.90 -0.67 4.90
C GLU A 451 -3.41 0.05 6.17
N LEU A 452 -2.79 1.18 6.51
CA LEU A 452 -3.14 2.05 7.63
C LEU A 452 -3.27 3.48 7.11
N GLY A 453 -4.49 4.01 7.14
CA GLY A 453 -4.72 5.40 6.79
C GLY A 453 -4.21 6.36 7.88
N VAL A 454 -3.96 7.60 7.50
CA VAL A 454 -3.61 8.70 8.42
C VAL A 454 -4.61 9.82 8.19
N LYS A 455 -5.02 10.49 9.26
CA LYS A 455 -5.93 11.63 9.19
C LYS A 455 -5.30 12.75 8.37
N ASP A 456 -6.10 13.42 7.53
CA ASP A 456 -5.70 14.54 6.68
C ASP A 456 -4.59 14.23 5.65
N ALA A 457 -4.20 12.95 5.53
CA ALA A 457 -3.21 12.47 4.58
C ALA A 457 -3.87 11.83 3.34
N PRO A 458 -3.17 11.79 2.18
CA PRO A 458 -3.70 11.13 1.00
C PRO A 458 -3.88 9.63 1.24
N PHE A 459 -5.09 9.15 0.96
CA PHE A 459 -5.49 7.75 1.03
C PHE A 459 -6.01 7.33 -0.35
N ARG A 460 -5.34 6.38 -0.99
CA ARG A 460 -5.55 6.02 -2.39
C ARG A 460 -6.33 4.73 -2.49
N PHE A 461 -7.24 4.68 -3.45
CA PHE A 461 -8.00 3.49 -3.75
C PHE A 461 -8.13 3.28 -5.25
N LYS A 462 -8.32 2.01 -5.62
CA LYS A 462 -8.73 1.59 -6.95
C LYS A 462 -10.15 1.07 -6.90
N LEU A 463 -10.88 1.37 -7.95
CA LEU A 463 -12.25 0.97 -8.19
C LEU A 463 -12.29 0.26 -9.54
N ARG A 464 -12.73 -1.00 -9.54
CA ARG A 464 -12.97 -1.75 -10.77
C ARG A 464 -14.45 -1.90 -11.00
N THR A 465 -14.97 -1.37 -12.11
CA THR A 465 -16.39 -1.43 -12.47
C THR A 465 -16.60 -1.21 -13.97
N GLU A 466 -17.62 -1.87 -14.52
CA GLU A 466 -18.07 -1.67 -15.91
C GLU A 466 -18.98 -0.43 -16.07
N ILE A 467 -19.31 0.27 -14.97
CA ILE A 467 -20.15 1.47 -15.02
C ILE A 467 -19.37 2.60 -15.72
N PRO A 468 -19.90 3.17 -16.81
CA PRO A 468 -19.22 4.25 -17.52
C PRO A 468 -19.19 5.52 -16.66
N ALA A 469 -18.01 6.12 -16.52
CA ALA A 469 -17.77 7.33 -15.72
C ALA A 469 -18.36 7.22 -14.29
N PRO A 470 -17.84 6.30 -13.46
CA PRO A 470 -18.33 6.09 -12.10
C PRO A 470 -18.14 7.37 -11.26
N LYS A 471 -19.09 7.62 -10.35
CA LYS A 471 -19.00 8.73 -9.39
C LYS A 471 -18.95 8.16 -7.99
N VAL A 472 -17.87 8.46 -7.27
CA VAL A 472 -17.67 8.02 -5.89
C VAL A 472 -17.93 9.18 -4.95
N LEU A 473 -18.72 8.92 -3.93
CA LEU A 473 -19.06 9.85 -2.86
C LEU A 473 -18.42 9.37 -1.55
N ASP A 474 -17.92 10.30 -0.76
CA ASP A 474 -17.49 10.03 0.61
C ASP A 474 -18.66 10.09 1.61
N ASN A 475 -18.34 10.01 2.91
CA ASN A 475 -19.29 10.15 4.00
C ASN A 475 -20.05 11.48 3.98
N GLU A 476 -19.41 12.56 3.52
CA GLU A 476 -19.95 13.92 3.46
C GLU A 476 -20.73 14.17 2.15
N GLN A 477 -20.92 13.14 1.31
CA GLN A 477 -21.53 13.22 -0.01
C GLN A 477 -20.75 14.09 -1.00
N VAL A 478 -19.45 14.28 -0.77
CA VAL A 478 -18.54 14.99 -1.68
C VAL A 478 -18.08 14.04 -2.77
N THR A 479 -18.15 14.50 -4.02
CA THR A 479 -17.69 13.71 -5.17
C THR A 479 -16.17 13.69 -5.25
N ILE A 480 -15.61 12.49 -5.26
CA ILE A 480 -14.18 12.28 -5.38
C ILE A 480 -13.80 12.20 -6.86
N PRO A 481 -12.83 12.99 -7.33
CA PRO A 481 -12.36 12.90 -8.71
C PRO A 481 -11.68 11.55 -8.95
N LEU A 482 -12.08 10.88 -10.02
CA LEU A 482 -11.51 9.61 -10.45
C LEU A 482 -10.71 9.76 -11.73
N ARG A 483 -9.64 9.00 -11.83
CA ARG A 483 -8.81 8.86 -13.03
C ARG A 483 -8.94 7.45 -13.57
N GLN A 484 -9.38 7.30 -14.82
CA GLN A 484 -9.42 6.00 -15.50
C GLN A 484 -8.01 5.52 -15.85
N ASP A 485 -7.77 4.22 -15.75
CA ASP A 485 -6.56 3.59 -16.27
C ASP A 485 -6.54 3.64 -17.81
N VAL A 486 -5.36 3.76 -18.41
CA VAL A 486 -5.20 3.89 -19.87
C VAL A 486 -5.31 2.53 -20.58
N LEU A 487 -4.98 1.44 -19.88
CA LEU A 487 -4.97 0.08 -20.44
C LEU A 487 -6.21 -0.72 -20.07
N LEU A 488 -6.88 -0.36 -18.98
CA LEU A 488 -8.01 -1.08 -18.41
C LEU A 488 -9.22 -0.16 -18.29
N ASP A 489 -10.14 -0.25 -19.25
CA ASP A 489 -11.34 0.61 -19.32
C ASP A 489 -12.25 0.48 -18.08
N ASP A 490 -12.20 -0.65 -17.38
CA ASP A 490 -12.97 -0.94 -16.18
C ASP A 490 -12.26 -0.52 -14.89
N GLN A 491 -11.06 0.06 -14.94
CA GLN A 491 -10.27 0.41 -13.76
C GLN A 491 -10.16 1.92 -13.57
N TRP A 492 -10.42 2.37 -12.35
CA TRP A 492 -10.41 3.76 -11.92
C TRP A 492 -9.60 3.92 -10.64
N GLU A 493 -8.91 5.05 -10.49
CA GLU A 493 -8.12 5.40 -9.30
C GLU A 493 -8.63 6.72 -8.70
N GLY A 494 -8.68 6.79 -7.37
CA GLY A 494 -9.07 7.98 -6.64
C GLY A 494 -8.20 8.20 -5.40
N THR A 495 -8.12 9.45 -4.95
CA THR A 495 -7.41 9.84 -3.73
C THR A 495 -8.37 10.65 -2.85
N ILE A 496 -8.42 10.31 -1.57
CA ILE A 496 -9.19 11.03 -0.55
C ILE A 496 -8.28 11.52 0.56
N TYR A 497 -8.76 12.48 1.34
CA TYR A 497 -8.07 13.03 2.50
C TYR A 497 -9.01 12.92 3.70
N PRO A 498 -8.95 11.81 4.48
CA PRO A 498 -9.94 11.54 5.52
C PRO A 498 -9.87 12.57 6.66
N SER A 499 -10.95 13.30 6.88
CA SER A 499 -11.06 14.37 7.91
C SER A 499 -11.27 13.84 9.34
N HIS A 500 -11.73 12.60 9.49
CA HIS A 500 -12.11 12.00 10.77
C HIS A 500 -11.54 10.59 10.96
N SER A 501 -11.08 10.32 12.20
CA SER A 501 -10.72 8.97 12.64
C SER A 501 -11.96 8.10 12.83
N GLY A 502 -11.79 6.77 12.69
CA GLY A 502 -12.84 5.78 12.78
C GLY A 502 -13.23 5.17 11.43
N TRP A 503 -14.40 4.55 11.39
CA TRP A 503 -14.96 3.97 10.16
C TRP A 503 -15.43 5.05 9.20
N ASN A 504 -14.94 4.96 7.97
CA ASN A 504 -15.34 5.79 6.86
C ASN A 504 -15.83 4.93 5.68
N GLU A 505 -16.66 5.50 4.82
CA GLU A 505 -17.27 4.79 3.69
C GLU A 505 -17.10 5.57 2.38
N LEU A 506 -16.89 4.80 1.31
CA LEU A 506 -16.99 5.27 -0.07
C LEU A 506 -18.20 4.59 -0.70
N ARG A 507 -19.02 5.36 -1.43
CA ARG A 507 -20.24 4.87 -2.05
C ARG A 507 -20.25 5.23 -3.52
N LEU A 508 -20.73 4.33 -4.36
CA LEU A 508 -20.98 4.65 -5.76
C LEU A 508 -22.33 5.37 -5.89
N ALA A 509 -22.36 6.55 -6.50
CA ALA A 509 -23.61 7.30 -6.67
C ALA A 509 -24.61 6.57 -7.57
N GLN A 510 -24.11 5.79 -8.53
CA GLN A 510 -24.92 5.00 -9.46
C GLN A 510 -25.38 3.65 -8.90
N ASP A 511 -24.77 3.15 -7.82
CA ASP A 511 -25.11 1.88 -7.18
C ASP A 511 -25.07 2.04 -5.66
N SER A 512 -26.25 2.17 -5.06
CA SER A 512 -26.40 2.35 -3.61
C SER A 512 -25.96 1.14 -2.79
N THR A 513 -25.77 -0.03 -3.40
CA THR A 513 -25.32 -1.25 -2.72
C THR A 513 -23.79 -1.40 -2.73
N ALA A 514 -23.11 -0.70 -3.63
CA ALA A 514 -21.65 -0.71 -3.73
C ALA A 514 -21.00 0.25 -2.73
N VAL A 515 -20.82 -0.24 -1.50
CA VAL A 515 -20.19 0.49 -0.39
C VAL A 515 -18.85 -0.16 -0.02
N ALA A 516 -17.79 0.65 0.03
CA ALA A 516 -16.50 0.24 0.58
C ALA A 516 -16.25 0.93 1.92
N SER A 517 -15.86 0.16 2.93
CA SER A 517 -15.53 0.70 4.25
C SER A 517 -14.03 0.61 4.51
N TYR A 518 -13.47 1.68 5.08
CA TYR A 518 -12.08 1.76 5.52
C TYR A 518 -12.01 2.41 6.90
N TYR A 519 -10.92 2.18 7.64
CA TYR A 519 -10.77 2.65 9.02
C TYR A 519 -9.53 3.54 9.16
N ILE A 520 -9.70 4.70 9.79
CA ILE A 520 -8.62 5.66 10.06
C ILE A 520 -8.31 5.63 11.57
N PRO A 521 -7.15 5.10 12.00
CA PRO A 521 -6.76 5.06 13.40
C PRO A 521 -6.46 6.46 13.96
N LEU A 522 -6.48 6.60 15.29
CA LEU A 522 -6.03 7.83 15.97
C LEU A 522 -4.51 7.98 15.86
N ASP A 523 -3.98 9.18 16.04
CA ASP A 523 -2.53 9.43 15.98
C ASP A 523 -1.75 8.75 17.11
N THR A 524 -2.45 8.38 18.19
CA THR A 524 -1.89 7.60 19.30
C THR A 524 -1.80 6.11 19.00
N ASP A 525 -2.52 5.63 18.00
CA ASP A 525 -2.67 4.22 17.70
C ASP A 525 -1.56 3.75 16.76
N TRP A 526 -1.10 2.53 16.96
CA TRP A 526 -0.14 1.83 16.13
C TRP A 526 1.19 2.61 15.95
N LYS A 527 1.64 3.37 16.96
CA LYS A 527 2.86 4.21 16.87
C LYS A 527 4.07 3.44 16.34
N SER A 528 4.37 2.28 16.94
CA SER A 528 5.52 1.46 16.56
C SER A 528 5.35 0.79 15.19
N LEU A 529 4.13 0.43 14.81
CA LEU A 529 3.82 -0.16 13.51
C LEU A 529 3.92 0.90 12.39
N ARG A 530 3.35 2.09 12.60
CA ARG A 530 3.47 3.24 11.68
C ARG A 530 4.93 3.63 11.48
N ALA A 531 5.67 3.81 12.58
CA ALA A 531 7.09 4.14 12.53
C ALA A 531 7.90 3.06 11.81
N SER A 532 7.63 1.77 12.06
CA SER A 532 8.32 0.67 11.37
C SER A 532 8.07 0.68 9.87
N THR A 533 6.81 0.84 9.44
CA THR A 533 6.45 0.94 8.01
C THR A 533 7.11 2.14 7.34
N GLN A 534 7.16 3.28 8.03
CA GLN A 534 7.82 4.49 7.55
C GLN A 534 9.33 4.30 7.39
N ILE A 535 10.00 3.74 8.42
CA ILE A 535 11.43 3.42 8.38
C ILE A 535 11.74 2.48 7.21
N ASP A 536 10.95 1.43 7.01
CA ASP A 536 11.13 0.46 5.93
C ASP A 536 10.96 1.10 4.55
N HIS A 537 9.98 1.99 4.39
CA HIS A 537 9.77 2.73 3.14
C HIS A 537 10.94 3.69 2.84
N ASN A 538 11.41 4.44 3.85
CA ASN A 538 12.55 5.37 3.72
C ASN A 538 13.85 4.62 3.39
N LYS A 539 14.11 3.47 4.02
CA LYS A 539 15.26 2.60 3.70
C LYS A 539 15.22 2.07 2.27
N ARG A 540 14.05 1.78 1.72
CA ARG A 540 13.93 1.31 0.32
C ARG A 540 14.15 2.45 -0.67
N THR A 541 13.69 3.66 -0.34
CA THR A 541 13.74 4.82 -1.21
C THR A 541 15.13 5.47 -1.26
N PHE A 542 15.71 5.77 -0.10
CA PHE A 542 16.92 6.62 0.00
C PHE A 542 18.25 5.85 0.05
N ASN A 543 18.23 4.54 -0.16
CA ASN A 543 19.42 3.68 -0.14
C ASN A 543 19.93 3.34 -1.56
N VAL A 544 19.32 3.91 -2.59
CA VAL A 544 19.77 3.83 -3.99
C VAL A 544 20.80 4.93 -4.24
N ALA A 545 21.91 4.56 -4.89
CA ALA A 545 23.13 5.35 -5.05
C ALA A 545 22.90 6.83 -5.40
N GLN A 546 23.62 7.69 -4.67
CA GLN A 546 23.69 9.14 -4.79
C GLN A 546 23.61 9.61 -6.24
N LYS A 547 22.51 10.28 -6.62
CA LYS A 547 22.58 11.25 -7.71
C LYS A 547 23.55 12.34 -7.26
N ALA A 548 24.61 12.56 -8.03
CA ALA A 548 25.56 13.62 -7.77
C ALA A 548 24.79 14.95 -7.67
N ALA A 549 25.07 15.74 -6.64
CA ALA A 549 24.48 17.05 -6.44
C ALA A 549 24.64 17.88 -7.72
N GLU A 550 23.52 18.25 -8.36
CA GLU A 550 23.55 19.14 -9.51
C GLU A 550 24.05 20.51 -9.05
N THR A 551 25.15 20.96 -9.67
CA THR A 551 25.71 22.29 -9.40
C THR A 551 24.88 23.30 -10.17
N HIS A 552 24.15 24.15 -9.44
CA HIS A 552 23.46 25.28 -10.06
C HIS A 552 24.34 26.53 -9.98
N THR A 553 24.34 27.30 -11.06
CA THR A 553 25.07 28.56 -11.16
C THR A 553 24.29 29.67 -10.49
N VAL A 554 24.88 30.31 -9.48
CA VAL A 554 24.32 31.50 -8.84
C VAL A 554 25.10 32.72 -9.34
N LEU A 555 24.37 33.78 -9.61
CA LEU A 555 24.88 35.05 -10.12
C LEU A 555 25.31 35.94 -8.94
N GLU A 556 26.63 36.06 -8.70
CA GLU A 556 27.20 36.92 -7.62
C GLU A 556 27.85 38.21 -8.16
N PRO A 557 27.58 39.39 -7.56
CA PRO A 557 28.17 40.66 -7.99
C PRO A 557 29.67 40.71 -7.66
N VAL A 558 30.47 41.19 -8.61
CA VAL A 558 31.92 41.38 -8.44
C VAL A 558 32.22 42.35 -7.29
N GLU A 559 33.27 42.07 -6.50
CA GLU A 559 33.69 42.90 -5.35
C GLU A 559 33.92 44.37 -5.75
N ARG A 560 33.12 45.27 -5.15
CA ARG A 560 33.15 46.73 -5.44
C ARG A 560 34.44 47.41 -4.98
N LEU A 561 35.17 46.81 -4.04
CA LEU A 561 36.36 47.40 -3.43
C LEU A 561 37.48 47.61 -4.44
N TRP A 562 37.74 46.64 -5.33
CA TRP A 562 38.79 46.77 -6.35
C TRP A 562 38.48 47.84 -7.38
N LEU A 563 37.22 47.93 -7.85
CA LEU A 563 36.77 48.99 -8.76
C LEU A 563 36.88 50.37 -8.10
N PHE A 564 36.55 50.47 -6.81
CA PHE A 564 36.69 51.70 -6.05
C PHE A 564 38.16 52.12 -5.88
N VAL A 565 39.07 51.19 -5.60
CA VAL A 565 40.51 51.47 -5.50
C VAL A 565 41.07 51.97 -6.83
N ILE A 566 40.70 51.32 -7.95
CA ILE A 566 41.12 51.75 -9.30
C ILE A 566 40.61 53.17 -9.60
N PHE A 567 39.37 53.48 -9.22
CA PHE A 567 38.79 54.81 -9.38
C PHE A 567 39.55 55.87 -8.57
N ILE A 568 39.82 55.59 -7.29
CA ILE A 568 40.56 56.50 -6.39
C ILE A 568 41.98 56.75 -6.93
N LEU A 569 42.67 55.72 -7.41
CA LEU A 569 44.01 55.86 -8.00
C LEU A 569 43.98 56.70 -9.29
N ALA A 570 43.00 56.48 -10.17
CA ALA A 570 42.85 57.24 -11.41
C ALA A 570 42.51 58.71 -11.14
N MET A 571 41.60 58.98 -10.20
CA MET A 571 41.23 60.35 -9.81
C MET A 571 42.38 61.05 -9.07
N GLY A 572 43.11 60.31 -8.23
CA GLY A 572 44.32 60.78 -7.57
C GLY A 572 45.39 61.18 -8.59
N TYR A 573 45.62 60.35 -9.61
CA TYR A 573 46.54 60.69 -10.70
C TYR A 573 46.10 61.94 -11.47
N LEU A 574 44.83 62.06 -11.84
CA LEU A 574 44.28 63.24 -12.53
C LEU A 574 44.38 64.52 -11.70
N TRP A 575 44.38 64.42 -10.37
CA TRP A 575 44.54 65.57 -9.47
C TRP A 575 46.01 65.96 -9.26
N VAL A 576 46.92 64.99 -9.20
CA VAL A 576 48.36 65.21 -8.99
C VAL A 576 49.09 65.60 -10.28
N ALA A 577 48.72 65.01 -11.42
CA ALA A 577 49.41 65.22 -12.71
C ALA A 577 49.55 66.71 -13.10
N PRO A 578 48.51 67.58 -12.99
CA PRO A 578 48.67 69.01 -13.30
C PRO A 578 49.63 69.75 -12.38
N ARG A 579 49.89 69.23 -11.17
CA ARG A 579 50.78 69.85 -10.18
C ARG A 579 52.23 69.39 -10.32
N LEU A 580 52.45 68.18 -10.83
CA LEU A 580 53.77 67.67 -11.17
C LEU A 580 54.27 68.19 -12.52
N GLU A 581 53.35 68.61 -13.39
CA GLU A 581 53.63 69.17 -14.73
C GLU A 581 53.99 70.67 -14.74
N GLY A 582 54.20 71.31 -13.58
CA GLY A 582 54.50 72.74 -13.50
C GLY A 582 55.87 73.12 -14.09
N VAL A 583 55.89 73.49 -15.39
CA VAL A 583 55.88 74.86 -15.96
C VAL A 583 55.66 74.73 -17.47
#